data_AF-A0A954SH11-F1
#
_entry.id   AF-A0A954SH11-F1
#
_cell.length_a   1.000
_cell.length_b   1.000
_cell.length_c   1.000
_cell.angle_alpha   90.00
_cell.angle_beta   90.00
_cell.angle_gamma   90.00
#
_symmetry.space_group_name_H-M   'P 1'
#
loop_
_entity.id
_entity.type
_entity.pdbx_description
1 polymer ?
#
loop_
_entity_poly.entity_id
_entity_poly.type
_entity_poly.pdbx_seq_one_letter_code
_entity_poly.pdbx_strand_id
1 'polypeptide(L)'
;MFPHDTPDPARTLIFAYGTLMRGECRHQYLDNQQFLGEALTLPKYRLVNCGTYPGLLDAPESGQSVYGEVWAVSAACKRVLDEVEGVDDKLYEARTVQLGSQFAASPVIAYFYLPDASALPVIDPDWRKFSST
;
A
#
# COMPACT_ATOMS: atom_id res chain seq x y z
N MET A 1 22.57 -11.69 27.61
CA MET A 1 21.26 -11.00 27.68
C MET A 1 20.93 -10.60 26.25
N PHE A 2 20.19 -11.44 25.54
CA PHE A 2 19.69 -11.09 24.22
C PHE A 2 18.54 -10.09 24.43
N PRO A 3 18.44 -8.99 23.67
CA PRO A 3 17.27 -8.16 23.77
C PRO A 3 16.05 -9.04 23.49
N HIS A 4 15.10 -9.08 24.42
CA HIS A 4 13.77 -9.59 24.14
C HIS A 4 13.25 -8.76 22.96
N ASP A 5 13.17 -9.39 21.78
CA ASP A 5 12.29 -8.94 20.71
C ASP A 5 10.88 -8.98 21.31
N THR A 6 10.50 -7.89 21.95
CA THR A 6 9.14 -7.69 22.41
C THR A 6 8.41 -7.34 21.14
N PRO A 7 7.52 -8.20 20.61
CA PRO A 7 6.68 -7.79 19.51
C PRO A 7 5.93 -6.55 19.98
N ASP A 8 6.15 -5.44 19.28
CA ASP A 8 5.40 -4.21 19.47
C ASP A 8 3.91 -4.59 19.43
N PRO A 9 3.15 -4.46 20.54
CA PRO A 9 1.87 -5.16 20.68
C PRO A 9 0.75 -4.64 19.75
N ALA A 10 1.02 -3.61 18.96
CA ALA A 10 0.10 -3.09 17.93
C ALA A 10 0.84 -2.74 16.64
N ARG A 11 1.35 -3.76 15.93
CA ARG A 11 1.84 -3.58 14.55
C ARG A 11 0.64 -3.52 13.61
N THR A 12 0.60 -2.49 12.77
CA THR A 12 -0.39 -2.35 11.70
C THR A 12 0.18 -3.00 10.44
N LEU A 13 -0.65 -3.76 9.72
CA LEU A 13 -0.25 -4.30 8.43
C LEU A 13 -0.56 -3.27 7.35
N ILE A 14 0.44 -2.93 6.54
CA ILE A 14 0.33 -2.00 5.41
C ILE A 14 0.60 -2.74 4.12
N PHE A 15 -0.27 -2.57 3.14
CA PHE A 15 -0.09 -3.02 1.77
C PHE A 15 0.43 -1.85 0.92
N ALA A 16 1.69 -1.92 0.53
CA ALA A 16 2.34 -0.97 -0.36
C ALA A 16 2.27 -1.49 -1.81
N TYR A 17 1.78 -0.68 -2.73
CA TYR A 17 1.54 -1.06 -4.14
C TYR A 17 2.18 -0.09 -5.14
N GLY A 18 3.08 0.77 -4.66
CA GLY A 18 3.66 1.86 -5.44
C GLY A 18 5.02 2.31 -4.90
N THR A 19 5.21 3.62 -4.78
CA THR A 19 6.50 4.25 -4.42
C THR A 19 7.05 3.87 -3.03
N LEU A 20 6.25 3.26 -2.17
CA LEU A 20 6.66 2.70 -0.88
C LEU A 20 7.31 1.30 -0.99
N MET A 21 7.13 0.60 -2.11
CA MET A 21 7.67 -0.75 -2.31
C MET A 21 9.21 -0.75 -2.32
N ARG A 22 9.82 -1.91 -2.04
CA ARG A 22 11.28 -2.06 -2.08
C ARG A 22 11.84 -1.64 -3.44
N GLY A 23 12.91 -0.85 -3.41
CA GLY A 23 13.58 -0.33 -4.61
C GLY A 23 13.01 1.00 -5.12
N GLU A 24 11.91 1.49 -4.54
CA GLU A 24 11.28 2.75 -4.94
C GLU A 24 11.71 3.93 -4.06
N CYS A 25 11.43 5.15 -4.50
CA CYS A 25 11.94 6.39 -3.90
C CYS A 25 11.48 6.65 -2.45
N ARG A 26 10.33 6.09 -2.03
CA ARG A 26 9.79 6.25 -0.68
C ARG A 26 10.03 5.04 0.21
N HIS A 27 10.75 4.02 -0.25
CA HIS A 27 11.05 2.83 0.54
C HIS A 27 11.71 3.13 1.90
N GLN A 28 12.48 4.22 1.98
CA GLN A 28 13.16 4.67 3.20
C GLN A 28 12.25 4.81 4.43
N TYR A 29 10.95 5.08 4.25
CA TYR A 29 10.00 5.16 5.36
C TYR A 29 9.68 3.79 5.99
N LEU A 30 9.92 2.70 5.26
CA LEU A 30 9.70 1.31 5.68
C LEU A 30 10.99 0.57 6.07
N ASP A 31 12.17 1.21 5.99
CA ASP A 31 13.49 0.57 6.16
C ASP A 31 13.64 -0.15 7.52
N ASN A 32 13.02 0.41 8.58
CA ASN A 32 13.04 -0.15 9.93
C ASN A 32 11.78 -0.99 10.27
N GLN A 33 10.98 -1.35 9.27
CA GLN A 33 9.74 -2.10 9.45
C GLN A 33 9.90 -3.55 8.96
N GLN A 34 8.96 -4.41 9.35
CA GLN A 34 9.06 -5.83 9.07
C GLN A 34 8.38 -6.17 7.74
N PHE A 35 9.16 -6.59 6.74
CA PHE A 35 8.62 -7.15 5.51
C PHE A 35 8.00 -8.53 5.79
N LEU A 36 6.72 -8.73 5.41
CA LEU A 36 6.01 -9.99 5.58
C LEU A 36 5.87 -10.80 4.29
N GLY A 37 5.99 -10.16 3.13
CA GLY A 37 5.93 -10.83 1.83
C GLY A 37 5.18 -10.03 0.78
N GLU A 38 5.14 -10.59 -0.42
CA GLU A 38 4.39 -10.05 -1.56
C GLU A 38 2.96 -10.57 -1.53
N ALA A 39 2.02 -9.77 -2.02
CA ALA A 39 0.60 -10.10 -2.03
C ALA A 39 -0.10 -9.53 -3.26
N LEU A 40 -1.25 -10.13 -3.58
CA LEU A 40 -2.19 -9.64 -4.57
C LEU A 40 -3.47 -9.23 -3.87
N THR A 41 -4.06 -8.10 -4.27
CA THR A 41 -5.41 -7.77 -3.87
C THR A 41 -6.43 -8.71 -4.52
N LEU A 42 -7.63 -8.79 -3.97
CA LEU A 42 -8.77 -9.33 -4.72
C LEU A 42 -8.98 -8.54 -6.02
N PRO A 43 -9.55 -9.14 -7.09
CA PRO A 43 -9.70 -8.51 -8.40
C PRO A 43 -10.87 -7.52 -8.43
N LYS A 44 -10.81 -6.52 -7.56
CA LYS A 44 -11.84 -5.49 -7.35
C LYS A 44 -11.24 -4.10 -7.17
N TYR A 45 -9.98 -3.95 -7.56
CA TYR A 45 -9.23 -2.71 -7.44
C TYR A 45 -8.53 -2.39 -8.75
N ARG A 46 -8.10 -1.14 -8.94
CA ARG A 46 -7.32 -0.72 -10.10
C ARG A 46 -6.30 0.33 -9.70
N LEU A 47 -5.19 0.38 -10.45
CA LEU A 47 -4.21 1.44 -10.34
C LEU A 47 -4.43 2.47 -11.44
N VAL A 48 -4.34 3.73 -11.06
CA VAL A 48 -4.30 4.87 -11.98
C VAL A 48 -2.98 5.61 -11.84
N ASN A 49 -2.52 6.24 -12.92
CA ASN A 49 -1.37 7.12 -12.86
C ASN A 49 -1.79 8.52 -12.41
N CYS A 50 -1.36 8.94 -11.22
CA CYS A 50 -1.55 10.31 -10.73
C CYS A 50 -0.37 11.23 -11.08
N GLY A 51 0.52 10.81 -11.98
CA GLY A 51 1.74 11.51 -12.40
C GLY A 51 2.97 10.87 -11.78
N THR A 52 3.34 11.28 -10.57
CA THR A 52 4.55 10.81 -9.87
C THR A 52 4.32 9.62 -8.94
N TYR A 53 3.08 9.17 -8.80
CA TYR A 53 2.68 8.10 -7.89
C TYR A 53 1.41 7.40 -8.38
N PRO A 54 1.19 6.13 -8.01
CA PRO A 54 -0.04 5.43 -8.33
C PRO A 54 -1.17 5.77 -7.35
N GLY A 55 -2.39 5.79 -7.86
CA GLY A 55 -3.61 5.84 -7.05
C GLY A 55 -4.33 4.49 -7.07
N LEU A 56 -4.61 3.91 -5.89
CA LEU A 56 -5.46 2.74 -5.76
C LEU A 56 -6.93 3.16 -5.66
N LEU A 57 -7.78 2.56 -6.50
CA LEU A 57 -9.22 2.80 -6.54
C LEU A 57 -10.02 1.52 -6.41
N ASP A 58 -11.21 1.62 -5.84
CA ASP A 58 -12.23 0.57 -5.90
C ASP A 58 -12.76 0.42 -7.33
N ALA A 59 -12.87 -0.82 -7.79
CA ALA A 59 -13.40 -1.21 -9.09
C ALA A 59 -14.08 -2.58 -8.98
N PRO A 60 -15.21 -2.70 -8.26
CA PRO A 60 -15.83 -4.00 -7.98
C PRO A 60 -16.28 -4.77 -9.22
N GLU A 61 -16.62 -4.07 -10.32
CA GLU A 61 -17.17 -4.69 -11.54
C GLU A 61 -16.13 -4.87 -12.66
N SER A 62 -14.98 -4.18 -12.57
CA SER A 62 -13.95 -4.17 -13.63
C SER A 62 -12.53 -4.08 -13.07
N GLY A 63 -12.35 -4.56 -11.83
CA GLY A 63 -11.09 -4.52 -11.12
C GLY A 63 -10.14 -5.63 -11.55
N GLN A 64 -8.89 -5.46 -11.16
CA GLN A 64 -7.80 -6.41 -11.32
C GLN A 64 -7.13 -6.65 -9.97
N SER A 65 -6.36 -7.71 -9.88
CA SER A 65 -5.52 -7.97 -8.70
C SER A 65 -4.28 -7.10 -8.77
N VAL A 66 -4.18 -6.13 -7.86
CA VAL A 66 -3.04 -5.23 -7.74
C VAL A 66 -1.91 -5.95 -7.00
N TYR A 67 -0.71 -5.85 -7.54
CA TYR A 67 0.49 -6.39 -6.94
C TYR A 67 1.07 -5.42 -5.91
N GLY A 68 1.56 -5.97 -4.80
CA GLY A 68 2.22 -5.16 -3.78
C GLY A 68 2.90 -6.00 -2.71
N GLU A 69 3.34 -5.29 -1.68
CA GLU A 69 4.12 -5.80 -0.57
C GLU A 69 3.38 -5.54 0.74
N VAL A 70 3.38 -6.52 1.65
CA VAL A 70 2.81 -6.38 2.98
C VAL A 70 3.93 -6.18 4.01
N TRP A 71 3.74 -5.16 4.83
CA TRP A 71 4.67 -4.73 5.86
C TRP A 71 3.97 -4.66 7.21
N ALA A 72 4.61 -5.18 8.26
CA ALA A 72 4.21 -4.92 9.63
C ALA A 72 4.93 -3.67 10.11
N VAL A 73 4.17 -2.59 10.36
CA VAL A 73 4.71 -1.29 10.76
C VAL A 73 4.32 -0.93 12.18
N SER A 74 5.19 -0.23 12.89
CA SER A 74 4.86 0.35 14.20
C SER A 74 3.83 1.48 14.08
N ALA A 75 3.13 1.78 15.17
CA ALA A 75 2.19 2.90 15.21
C ALA A 75 2.86 4.27 14.94
N ALA A 76 4.16 4.41 15.26
CA ALA A 76 4.93 5.60 14.93
C ALA A 76 5.16 5.71 13.41
N CYS A 77 5.60 4.62 12.77
CA CYS A 77 5.78 4.57 11.32
C CYS A 77 4.46 4.81 10.58
N LYS A 78 3.37 4.19 11.03
CA LYS A 78 2.03 4.42 10.45
C LYS A 78 1.64 5.90 10.40
N ARG A 79 1.91 6.66 11.47
CA ARG A 79 1.64 8.11 11.50
C ARG A 79 2.46 8.85 10.46
N VAL A 80 3.76 8.54 10.35
CA VAL A 80 4.62 9.13 9.32
C VAL A 80 4.12 8.81 7.92
N LEU A 81 3.67 7.57 7.67
CA LEU A 81 3.11 7.19 6.37
C LEU A 81 1.81 7.96 6.08
N ASP A 82 0.94 8.16 7.07
CA ASP A 82 -0.28 8.95 6.91
C ASP A 82 0.02 10.41 6.53
N GLU A 83 1.08 11.00 7.11
CA GLU A 83 1.55 12.34 6.74
C GLU A 83 2.14 12.37 5.32
N VAL A 84 3.00 11.40 4.98
CA VAL A 84 3.66 11.33 3.66
C VAL A 84 2.65 11.09 2.52
N GLU A 85 1.63 10.29 2.77
CA GLU A 85 0.55 10.01 1.82
C GLU A 85 -0.54 11.10 1.83
N GLY A 86 -0.42 12.15 2.66
CA GLY A 86 -1.36 13.27 2.65
C GLY A 86 -2.78 12.86 3.07
N VAL A 87 -2.89 12.02 4.10
CA VAL A 87 -4.20 11.58 4.63
C VAL A 87 -4.98 12.76 5.20
N ASP A 88 -4.30 13.68 5.89
CA ASP A 88 -4.92 14.90 6.44
C ASP A 88 -5.39 15.85 5.33
N ASP A 89 -4.62 15.94 4.24
CA ASP A 89 -4.93 16.71 3.04
C ASP A 89 -6.02 16.07 2.15
N LYS A 90 -6.57 14.91 2.56
CA LYS A 90 -7.54 14.12 1.78
C LYS A 90 -7.04 13.74 0.38
N LEU A 91 -5.74 13.56 0.23
CA LEU A 91 -5.16 13.03 -0.99
C LEU A 91 -5.36 11.51 -1.05
N TYR A 92 -5.14 10.85 0.09
CA TYR A 92 -5.35 9.42 0.27
C TYR A 92 -6.17 9.12 1.53
N GLU A 93 -6.83 7.98 1.55
CA GLU A 93 -7.52 7.45 2.71
C GLU A 93 -6.95 6.09 3.10
N ALA A 94 -6.49 5.96 4.34
CA ALA A 94 -6.03 4.69 4.89
C ALA A 94 -7.24 3.79 5.21
N ARG A 95 -7.47 2.75 4.40
CA ARG A 95 -8.58 1.79 4.59
C ARG A 95 -8.13 0.35 4.48
N THR A 96 -8.93 -0.56 5.02
CA THR A 96 -8.69 -1.99 4.88
C THR A 96 -8.84 -2.41 3.42
N VAL A 97 -7.78 -3.01 2.87
CA VAL A 97 -7.79 -3.66 1.55
C VAL A 97 -8.02 -5.16 1.71
N GLN A 98 -8.74 -5.76 0.78
CA GLN A 98 -8.91 -7.21 0.75
C GLN A 98 -7.81 -7.83 -0.11
N LEU A 99 -6.95 -8.61 0.54
CA LEU A 99 -5.88 -9.35 -0.09
C LEU A 99 -6.28 -10.82 -0.28
N GLY A 100 -5.66 -11.46 -1.27
CA GLY A 100 -5.70 -12.91 -1.42
C GLY A 100 -4.64 -13.62 -0.57
N SER A 101 -4.62 -14.95 -0.68
CA SER A 101 -3.56 -15.80 -0.14
C SER A 101 -3.38 -15.67 1.38
N GLN A 102 -2.13 -15.58 1.86
CA GLN A 102 -1.78 -15.62 3.28
C GLN A 102 -2.30 -14.44 4.12
N PHE A 103 -2.78 -13.37 3.49
CA PHE A 103 -3.28 -12.17 4.17
C PHE A 103 -4.80 -12.02 4.11
N ALA A 104 -5.52 -12.97 3.54
CA ALA A 104 -6.98 -12.87 3.34
C ALA A 104 -7.78 -12.73 4.64
N ALA A 105 -7.27 -13.28 5.75
CA ALA A 105 -7.90 -13.20 7.07
C ALA A 105 -7.37 -12.06 7.94
N SER A 106 -6.40 -11.27 7.45
CA SER A 106 -5.76 -10.21 8.23
C SER A 106 -6.28 -8.84 7.81
N PRO A 107 -6.55 -7.93 8.78
CA PRO A 107 -6.86 -6.55 8.44
C PRO A 107 -5.59 -5.85 7.96
N VAL A 108 -5.45 -5.68 6.65
CA VAL A 108 -4.33 -4.97 6.01
C VAL A 108 -4.82 -3.63 5.50
N ILE A 109 -4.09 -2.57 5.84
CA ILE A 109 -4.41 -1.20 5.44
C ILE A 109 -3.69 -0.87 4.13
N ALA A 110 -4.38 -0.22 3.20
CA ALA A 110 -3.78 0.43 2.03
C ALA A 110 -4.27 1.87 1.94
N TYR A 111 -3.51 2.69 1.22
CA TYR A 111 -3.88 4.07 0.92
C TYR A 111 -4.73 4.10 -0.34
N PHE A 112 -5.93 4.65 -0.30
CA PHE A 112 -6.83 4.78 -1.45
C PHE A 112 -6.86 6.21 -1.93
N TYR A 113 -6.74 6.42 -3.24
CA TYR A 113 -6.76 7.76 -3.81
C TYR A 113 -8.17 8.34 -3.75
N LEU A 114 -8.30 9.54 -3.19
CA LEU A 114 -9.59 10.21 -2.96
C LEU A 114 -10.01 11.19 -4.07
N PRO A 115 -9.12 11.96 -4.70
CA PRO A 115 -9.53 12.91 -5.73
C PRO A 115 -10.19 12.23 -6.93
N ASP A 116 -10.89 13.01 -7.75
CA ASP A 116 -11.47 12.50 -8.99
C ASP A 116 -10.38 11.90 -9.88
N ALA A 117 -10.55 10.62 -10.16
CA ALA A 117 -9.65 9.85 -11.00
C ALA A 117 -10.30 9.46 -12.34
N SER A 118 -11.45 10.06 -12.69
CA SER A 118 -12.21 9.71 -13.88
C SER A 118 -11.44 10.04 -15.17
N ALA A 119 -10.56 11.05 -15.10
CA ALA A 119 -9.69 11.47 -16.20
C ALA A 119 -8.29 10.83 -16.15
N LEU A 120 -7.95 10.07 -15.11
CA LEU A 120 -6.63 9.48 -14.95
C LEU A 120 -6.52 8.16 -15.73
N PRO A 121 -5.40 7.92 -16.44
CA PRO A 121 -5.22 6.68 -17.17
C PRO A 121 -5.03 5.52 -16.19
N VAL A 122 -5.78 4.44 -16.42
CA VAL A 122 -5.56 3.16 -15.74
C VAL A 122 -4.24 2.58 -16.23
N ILE A 123 -3.42 2.12 -15.29
CA ILE A 123 -2.10 1.53 -15.55
C ILE A 123 -2.07 0.05 -15.20
N ASP A 124 -0.95 -0.59 -15.50
CA ASP A 124 -0.73 -2.00 -15.13
C ASP A 124 -0.94 -2.18 -13.60
N PRO A 125 -1.60 -3.26 -13.17
CA PRO A 125 -1.81 -3.55 -11.75
C PRO A 125 -0.52 -3.82 -10.98
N ASP A 126 0.63 -3.93 -11.66
CA ASP A 126 1.95 -3.95 -11.06
C ASP A 126 2.69 -2.64 -11.38
N TRP A 127 2.79 -1.76 -10.38
CA TRP A 127 3.47 -0.46 -10.49
C TRP A 127 4.89 -0.59 -11.03
N ARG A 128 5.63 -1.65 -10.67
CA ARG A 128 7.02 -1.84 -11.11
C ARG A 128 7.13 -2.00 -12.62
N LYS A 129 6.13 -2.60 -13.27
CA LYS A 129 6.11 -2.74 -14.73
C LYS A 129 5.86 -1.40 -15.41
N PHE A 130 5.06 -0.55 -14.79
CA PHE A 130 4.81 0.80 -15.27
C PHE A 130 6.00 1.73 -15.06
N SER A 131 6.60 1.77 -13.85
CA SER A 131 7.73 2.66 -13.53
C SER A 131 9.04 2.30 -14.23
N SER A 132 9.17 1.08 -14.74
CA SER A 132 10.33 0.61 -15.50
C SER A 132 10.25 0.88 -17.02
N THR A 133 9.18 1.52 -17.50
CA THR A 133 8.96 1.86 -18.92
C THR A 133 9.29 3.32 -19.19
#